data_AF-A0A846R2W8-F1
#
_entry.id   AF-A0A846R2W8-F1
#
_cell.length_a   1.000
_cell.length_b   1.000
_cell.length_c   1.000
_cell.angle_alpha   90.00
_cell.angle_beta   90.00
_cell.angle_gamma   90.00
#
_symmetry.space_group_name_H-M   'P 1'
#
loop_
_entity.id
_entity.type
_entity.pdbx_description
1 polymer ?
#
loop_
_entity_poly.entity_id
_entity_poly.type
_entity_poly.pdbx_seq_one_letter_code
_entity_poly.pdbx_strand_id
1 'polypeptide(L)'
;MKKRDELEYNKWVDHLNNTRERTNYAIRRMDLLIISICGGGIYIIFETIREMKGYEVDFENEGTLIFSGITFLFGITTNFISQVTGYRANHHEENYTQLMLKKIEKKDYDKEKMHNYNCGVDNYNKWTNVLNIASIALMFIGLALLTIFNYHLV
;
A
#
# COMPACT_ATOMS: atom_id res chain seq x y z
N MET A 1 1.77 -27.85 -31.10
CA MET A 1 1.29 -28.42 -29.81
C MET A 1 0.09 -29.31 -30.14
N LYS A 2 -0.30 -30.32 -29.33
CA LYS A 2 -1.58 -31.01 -29.61
C LYS A 2 -2.71 -30.02 -29.33
N LYS A 3 -3.77 -30.03 -30.14
CA LYS A 3 -4.90 -29.08 -30.07
C LYS A 3 -5.56 -29.01 -28.67
N ARG A 4 -5.50 -30.09 -27.90
CA ARG A 4 -5.95 -30.16 -26.51
C ARG A 4 -5.02 -29.40 -25.56
N ASP A 5 -3.71 -29.56 -25.71
CA ASP A 5 -2.70 -28.90 -24.90
C ASP A 5 -2.74 -27.38 -25.10
N GLU A 6 -3.03 -26.91 -26.33
CA GLU A 6 -3.28 -25.49 -26.63
C GLU A 6 -4.51 -24.96 -25.89
N LEU A 7 -5.58 -25.74 -25.84
CA LEU A 7 -6.84 -25.33 -25.22
C LEU A 7 -6.73 -25.30 -23.69
N GLU A 8 -6.03 -26.27 -23.09
CA GLU A 8 -5.70 -26.26 -21.67
C GLU A 8 -4.74 -25.11 -21.32
N TYR A 9 -3.70 -24.87 -22.14
CA TYR A 9 -2.78 -23.74 -21.96
C TYR A 9 -3.53 -22.39 -21.95
N ASN A 10 -4.39 -22.16 -22.95
CA ASN A 10 -5.16 -20.91 -23.05
C ASN A 10 -6.08 -20.70 -21.84
N LYS A 11 -6.75 -21.75 -21.35
CA LYS A 11 -7.56 -21.67 -20.13
C LYS A 11 -6.75 -21.22 -18.91
N TRP A 12 -5.53 -21.74 -18.76
CA TRP A 12 -4.65 -21.33 -17.66
C TRP A 12 -4.12 -19.91 -17.81
N VAL A 13 -3.81 -19.47 -19.03
CA VAL A 13 -3.43 -18.08 -19.31
C VAL A 13 -4.58 -17.13 -18.97
N ASP A 14 -5.80 -17.44 -19.38
CA ASP A 14 -6.99 -16.65 -19.05
C ASP A 14 -7.24 -16.61 -17.54
N HIS A 15 -7.12 -17.75 -16.86
CA HIS A 15 -7.26 -17.82 -15.41
C HIS A 15 -6.22 -16.97 -14.68
N LEU A 16 -4.95 -17.01 -15.14
CA LEU A 16 -3.85 -16.23 -14.58
C LEU A 16 -4.08 -14.72 -14.77
N ASN A 17 -4.49 -14.30 -15.98
CA ASN A 17 -4.78 -12.90 -16.27
C ASN A 17 -5.93 -12.36 -15.40
N ASN A 18 -7.03 -13.11 -15.30
CA ASN A 18 -8.15 -12.78 -14.43
C ASN A 18 -7.73 -12.64 -12.96
N THR A 19 -6.87 -13.55 -12.48
CA THR A 19 -6.37 -13.50 -11.09
C THR A 19 -5.51 -12.28 -10.85
N ARG A 20 -4.62 -11.92 -11.79
CA ARG A 20 -3.79 -10.71 -11.71
C ARG A 20 -4.62 -9.44 -11.67
N GLU A 21 -5.63 -9.32 -12.53
CA GLU A 21 -6.53 -8.17 -12.55
C GLU A 21 -7.28 -8.02 -11.22
N ARG A 22 -7.81 -9.13 -10.68
CA ARG A 22 -8.49 -9.13 -9.38
C ARG A 22 -7.58 -8.72 -8.24
N THR A 23 -6.34 -9.21 -8.22
CA THR A 23 -5.34 -8.83 -7.21
C THR A 23 -5.02 -7.33 -7.30
N ASN A 24 -4.79 -6.82 -8.51
CA ASN A 24 -4.51 -5.40 -8.72
C ASN A 24 -5.69 -4.51 -8.30
N TYR A 25 -6.91 -4.93 -8.59
CA TYR A 25 -8.12 -4.25 -8.14
C TYR A 25 -8.21 -4.22 -6.61
N ALA A 26 -7.96 -5.36 -5.94
CA ALA A 26 -7.99 -5.44 -4.49
C ALA A 26 -6.95 -4.52 -3.83
N ILE A 27 -5.72 -4.49 -4.35
CA ILE A 27 -4.66 -3.59 -3.87
C ILE A 27 -5.09 -2.13 -3.95
N ARG A 28 -5.56 -1.68 -5.13
CA ARG A 28 -6.03 -0.29 -5.33
C ARG A 28 -7.18 0.07 -4.39
N ARG A 29 -8.09 -0.88 -4.12
CA ARG A 29 -9.20 -0.66 -3.18
C ARG A 29 -8.71 -0.51 -1.75
N MET A 30 -7.72 -1.28 -1.32
CA MET A 30 -7.12 -1.13 0.01
C MET A 30 -6.47 0.24 0.18
N ASP A 31 -5.72 0.71 -0.82
CA ASP A 31 -5.11 2.05 -0.79
C ASP A 31 -6.17 3.16 -0.64
N LEU A 32 -7.23 3.09 -1.45
CA LEU A 32 -8.35 4.04 -1.37
C LEU A 32 -9.05 4.01 -0.01
N LEU A 33 -9.22 2.82 0.58
CA LEU A 33 -9.82 2.69 1.91
C LEU A 33 -8.95 3.33 2.98
N ILE A 34 -7.63 3.10 2.96
CA ILE A 34 -6.70 3.68 3.92
C ILE A 34 -6.73 5.21 3.82
N ILE A 35 -6.63 5.76 2.61
CA ILE A 35 -6.67 7.22 2.40
C ILE A 35 -8.00 7.79 2.88
N SER A 36 -9.12 7.15 2.54
CA SER A 36 -10.46 7.65 2.89
C SER A 36 -10.72 7.62 4.39
N ILE A 37 -10.40 6.50 5.05
CA ILE A 37 -10.64 6.30 6.48
C ILE A 37 -9.71 7.19 7.30
N CYS A 38 -8.40 7.17 7.02
CA CYS A 38 -7.47 8.02 7.75
C CYS A 38 -7.73 9.51 7.48
N GLY A 39 -8.04 9.89 6.24
CA GLY A 39 -8.35 11.28 5.89
C GLY A 39 -9.62 11.78 6.58
N GLY A 40 -10.68 10.97 6.59
CA GLY A 40 -11.90 11.26 7.34
C GLY A 40 -11.66 11.32 8.85
N GLY A 41 -10.85 10.40 9.40
CA GLY A 41 -10.47 10.40 10.81
C GLY A 41 -9.72 11.67 11.22
N ILE A 42 -8.72 12.09 10.43
CA ILE A 42 -7.98 13.34 10.66
C ILE A 42 -8.93 14.56 10.59
N TYR A 43 -9.84 14.59 9.63
CA TYR A 43 -10.83 15.66 9.52
C TYR A 43 -11.70 15.76 10.78
N ILE A 44 -12.27 14.65 11.23
CA ILE A 44 -13.07 14.59 12.47
C ILE A 44 -12.25 15.09 13.65
N ILE A 45 -10.98 14.67 13.77
CA ILE A 45 -10.10 15.09 14.86
C ILE A 45 -9.87 16.61 14.85
N PHE A 46 -9.61 17.21 13.69
CA PHE A 46 -9.42 18.66 13.61
C PHE A 46 -10.69 19.44 13.93
N GLU A 47 -11.85 18.99 13.43
CA GLU A 47 -13.14 19.61 13.76
C GLU A 47 -13.41 19.52 15.27
N THR A 48 -13.22 18.35 15.86
CA THR A 48 -13.39 18.13 17.31
C THR A 48 -12.48 19.06 18.12
N ILE A 49 -11.18 19.12 17.81
CA ILE A 49 -10.24 20.04 18.50
C ILE A 49 -10.66 21.51 18.33
N ARG A 50 -11.17 21.90 17.16
CA ARG A 50 -11.60 23.27 16.89
C ARG A 50 -12.81 23.66 17.75
N GLU A 51 -13.85 22.82 17.77
CA GLU A 51 -15.04 23.05 18.59
C GLU A 51 -14.67 23.08 20.08
N MET A 52 -13.86 22.13 20.52
CA MET A 52 -13.36 22.02 21.88
C MET A 52 -12.67 23.29 22.38
N LYS A 53 -11.77 23.86 21.57
CA LYS A 53 -11.12 25.14 21.88
C LYS A 53 -12.06 26.34 21.81
N GLY A 54 -13.09 26.28 20.98
CA GLY A 54 -14.10 27.33 20.85
C GLY A 54 -15.02 27.45 22.06
N TYR A 55 -15.29 26.35 22.76
CA TYR A 55 -16.20 26.29 23.91
C TYR A 55 -15.50 26.27 25.28
N GLU A 56 -14.15 26.41 25.32
CA GLU A 56 -13.35 26.36 26.57
C GLU A 56 -13.64 25.13 27.44
N VAL A 57 -13.91 23.98 26.82
CA VAL A 57 -14.15 22.74 27.55
C VAL A 57 -12.81 22.09 27.87
N ASP A 58 -12.53 21.85 29.16
CA ASP A 58 -11.36 21.10 29.60
C ASP A 58 -11.65 19.59 29.59
N PHE A 59 -10.74 18.79 29.04
CA PHE A 59 -10.81 17.32 29.09
C PHE A 59 -9.45 16.70 29.38
N GLU A 60 -9.45 15.68 30.23
CA GLU A 60 -8.25 14.97 30.67
C GLU A 60 -7.57 14.12 29.57
N ASN A 61 -8.22 13.94 28.41
CA ASN A 61 -7.79 12.98 27.38
C ASN A 61 -7.48 13.59 25.99
N GLU A 62 -7.20 14.89 25.89
CA GLU A 62 -6.81 15.55 24.61
C GLU A 62 -5.63 14.82 23.92
N GLY A 63 -4.68 14.30 24.70
CA GLY A 63 -3.53 13.55 24.20
C GLY A 63 -3.92 12.31 23.39
N THR A 64 -4.99 11.59 23.77
CA THR A 64 -5.47 10.41 23.03
C THR A 64 -6.00 10.80 21.65
N LEU A 65 -6.71 11.93 21.57
CA LEU A 65 -7.24 12.46 20.31
C LEU A 65 -6.12 12.89 19.37
N ILE A 66 -5.12 13.61 19.88
CA ILE A 66 -3.94 14.03 19.09
C ILE A 66 -3.16 12.80 18.61
N PHE A 67 -2.96 11.81 19.49
CA PHE A 67 -2.23 10.59 19.14
C PHE A 67 -2.96 9.76 18.07
N SER A 68 -4.29 9.71 18.10
CA SER A 68 -5.10 9.13 17.02
C SER A 68 -4.83 9.83 15.68
N GLY A 69 -4.81 11.17 15.67
CA GLY A 69 -4.57 11.96 14.47
C GLY A 69 -3.18 11.74 13.88
N ILE A 70 -2.16 11.74 14.74
CA ILE A 70 -0.78 11.41 14.35
C ILE A 70 -0.70 9.99 13.77
N THR A 71 -1.39 9.02 14.39
CA THR A 71 -1.42 7.64 13.90
C THR A 71 -2.05 7.54 12.52
N PHE A 72 -3.17 8.23 12.26
CA PHE A 72 -3.77 8.29 10.92
C PHE A 72 -2.85 8.95 9.89
N LEU A 73 -2.16 10.03 10.27
CA LEU A 73 -1.19 10.70 9.40
C LEU A 73 -0.03 9.78 9.01
N PHE A 74 0.51 9.04 9.97
CA PHE A 74 1.50 8.00 9.69
C PHE A 74 0.91 6.90 8.79
N GLY A 75 -0.33 6.46 9.03
CA GLY A 75 -1.00 5.47 8.19
C GLY A 75 -1.05 5.88 6.71
N ILE A 76 -1.48 7.11 6.42
CA ILE A 76 -1.51 7.66 5.04
C ILE A 76 -0.09 7.78 4.47
N THR A 77 0.84 8.30 5.26
CA THR A 77 2.22 8.52 4.81
C THR A 77 2.90 7.19 4.46
N THR A 78 2.75 6.17 5.32
CA THR A 78 3.26 4.82 5.08
C THR A 78 2.61 4.19 3.85
N ASN A 79 1.29 4.36 3.65
CA ASN A 79 0.61 3.87 2.46
C ASN A 79 1.16 4.54 1.18
N PHE A 80 1.36 5.86 1.19
CA PHE A 80 1.95 6.58 0.07
C PHE A 80 3.37 6.09 -0.25
N ILE A 81 4.23 5.91 0.77
CA ILE A 81 5.59 5.38 0.57
C ILE A 81 5.54 3.98 -0.04
N SER A 82 4.58 3.14 0.38
CA SER A 82 4.38 1.80 -0.20
C SER A 82 4.08 1.85 -1.70
N GLN A 83 3.23 2.79 -2.13
CA GLN A 83 2.94 2.98 -3.56
C GLN A 83 4.19 3.42 -4.34
N VAL A 84 5.02 4.29 -3.76
CA VAL A 84 6.29 4.72 -4.35
C VAL A 84 7.29 3.56 -4.44
N THR A 85 7.40 2.72 -3.41
CA THR A 85 8.27 1.54 -3.47
C THR A 85 7.76 0.51 -4.48
N GLY A 86 6.45 0.32 -4.60
CA GLY A 86 5.84 -0.54 -5.62
C GLY A 86 6.11 -0.03 -7.04
N TYR A 87 6.02 1.28 -7.26
CA TYR A 87 6.42 1.89 -8.53
C TYR A 87 7.89 1.61 -8.88
N ARG A 88 8.80 1.76 -7.91
CA ARG A 88 10.22 1.43 -8.11
C ARG A 88 10.43 -0.06 -8.41
N ALA A 89 9.74 -0.96 -7.70
CA ALA A 89 9.82 -2.39 -7.98
C ALA A 89 9.45 -2.69 -9.45
N ASN A 90 8.33 -2.13 -9.93
CA ASN A 90 7.88 -2.31 -11.30
C ASN A 90 8.86 -1.74 -12.32
N HIS A 91 9.48 -0.58 -12.04
CA HIS A 91 10.51 -0.03 -12.90
C HIS A 91 11.77 -0.92 -12.98
N HIS A 92 12.19 -1.51 -11.86
CA HIS A 92 13.28 -2.49 -11.85
C HIS A 92 12.90 -3.77 -12.62
N GLU A 93 11.66 -4.24 -12.48
CA GLU A 93 11.12 -5.42 -13.20
C GLU A 93 11.10 -5.20 -14.71
N GLU A 94 10.70 -4.00 -15.16
CA GLU A 94 10.70 -3.63 -16.57
C GLU A 94 12.12 -3.68 -17.15
N ASN A 95 13.08 -3.04 -16.48
CA ASN A 95 14.49 -3.04 -16.90
C ASN A 95 15.09 -4.45 -16.89
N TYR A 96 14.78 -5.25 -15.88
CA TYR A 96 15.18 -6.66 -15.80
C TYR A 96 14.64 -7.45 -16.99
N THR A 97 13.35 -7.29 -17.29
CA THR A 97 12.68 -7.97 -18.41
C THR A 97 13.30 -7.58 -19.75
N GLN A 98 13.59 -6.29 -19.96
CA GLN A 98 14.27 -5.82 -21.17
C GLN A 98 15.65 -6.47 -21.35
N LEU A 99 16.44 -6.62 -20.28
CA LEU A 99 17.73 -7.31 -20.33
C LEU A 99 17.57 -8.83 -20.56
N MET A 100 16.55 -9.45 -19.97
CA MET A 100 16.25 -10.86 -20.18
C MET A 100 15.86 -11.14 -21.64
N LEU A 101 15.09 -10.25 -22.28
CA LEU A 101 14.76 -10.33 -23.70
C LEU A 101 16.01 -10.23 -24.57
N LYS A 102 16.91 -9.26 -24.32
CA LYS A 102 18.20 -9.16 -25.02
C LYS A 102 19.02 -10.44 -24.91
N LYS A 103 19.06 -11.05 -23.72
CA LYS A 103 19.73 -12.33 -23.48
C LYS A 103 19.12 -13.47 -24.31
N ILE A 104 17.80 -13.57 -24.40
CA ILE A 104 17.10 -14.60 -25.21
C ILE A 104 17.39 -14.40 -26.71
N GLU A 105 17.41 -13.15 -27.16
CA GLU A 105 17.74 -12.76 -28.53
C GLU A 105 19.24 -12.91 -28.86
N LYS A 106 20.06 -13.38 -27.92
CA LYS A 106 21.53 -13.50 -28.03
C LYS A 106 22.22 -12.17 -28.37
N LYS A 107 21.62 -11.05 -27.99
CA LYS A 107 22.22 -9.71 -28.06
C LYS A 107 23.13 -9.50 -26.85
N ASP A 108 24.07 -8.57 -27.00
CA ASP A 108 24.93 -8.17 -25.88
C ASP A 108 24.08 -7.55 -24.76
N TYR A 109 24.40 -7.94 -23.52
CA TYR A 109 23.67 -7.50 -22.34
C TYR A 109 24.58 -7.49 -21.11
N ASP A 110 24.30 -6.54 -20.23
CA ASP A 110 25.05 -6.35 -18.99
C ASP A 110 24.50 -7.27 -17.89
N LYS A 111 25.27 -8.30 -17.55
CA LYS A 111 24.93 -9.28 -16.51
C LYS A 111 24.87 -8.66 -15.11
N GLU A 112 25.72 -7.67 -14.83
CA GLU A 112 25.77 -7.03 -13.53
C GLU A 112 24.53 -6.16 -13.33
N LYS A 113 24.17 -5.35 -14.33
CA LYS A 113 22.91 -4.59 -14.31
C LYS A 113 21.71 -5.50 -14.16
N MET A 114 21.67 -6.62 -14.87
CA MET A 114 20.58 -7.60 -14.75
C MET A 114 20.44 -8.12 -13.31
N HIS A 115 21.54 -8.45 -12.66
CA HIS A 115 21.54 -8.88 -11.26
C HIS A 115 21.06 -7.75 -10.32
N ASN A 116 21.56 -6.53 -10.53
CA ASN A 116 21.17 -5.36 -9.74
C ASN A 116 19.67 -5.04 -9.87
N TYR A 117 19.11 -5.13 -11.07
CA TYR A 117 17.67 -4.95 -11.28
C TYR A 117 16.86 -6.02 -10.54
N ASN A 118 17.25 -7.29 -10.64
CA ASN A 118 16.58 -8.39 -9.93
C ASN A 118 16.60 -8.21 -8.40
N CYS A 119 17.77 -7.89 -7.84
CA CYS A 119 17.89 -7.59 -6.41
C CYS A 119 17.05 -6.37 -6.00
N GLY A 120 16.97 -5.37 -6.88
CA GLY A 120 16.11 -4.20 -6.70
C GLY A 120 14.63 -4.58 -6.61
N VAL A 121 14.13 -5.42 -7.52
CA VAL A 121 12.76 -5.94 -7.50
C VAL A 121 12.46 -6.61 -6.15
N ASP A 122 13.30 -7.55 -5.74
CA ASP A 122 13.08 -8.31 -4.49
C ASP A 122 13.04 -7.39 -3.27
N ASN A 123 13.95 -6.43 -3.19
CA ASN A 123 14.03 -5.51 -2.06
C ASN A 123 12.82 -4.57 -2.03
N TYR A 124 12.46 -3.94 -3.15
CA TYR A 124 11.32 -3.03 -3.19
C TYR A 124 9.99 -3.74 -2.97
N ASN A 125 9.83 -4.98 -3.45
CA ASN A 125 8.63 -5.79 -3.19
C ASN A 125 8.50 -6.14 -1.71
N LYS A 126 9.59 -6.52 -1.04
CA LYS A 126 9.60 -6.76 0.42
C LYS A 126 9.17 -5.51 1.18
N TRP A 127 9.76 -4.36 0.86
CA TRP A 127 9.40 -3.09 1.49
C TRP A 127 7.93 -2.73 1.27
N THR A 128 7.44 -2.84 0.04
CA THR A 128 6.03 -2.56 -0.31
C THR A 128 5.08 -3.43 0.52
N ASN A 129 5.36 -4.72 0.66
CA ASN A 129 4.53 -5.62 1.47
C ASN A 129 4.53 -5.23 2.96
N VAL A 130 5.69 -4.93 3.53
CA VAL A 130 5.81 -4.51 4.93
C VAL A 130 5.08 -3.19 5.17
N LEU A 131 5.26 -2.20 4.29
CA LEU A 131 4.62 -0.89 4.40
C LEU A 131 3.10 -0.97 4.24
N ASN A 132 2.59 -1.81 3.33
CA ASN A 132 1.15 -2.05 3.20
C ASN A 132 0.55 -2.59 4.50
N ILE A 133 1.14 -3.64 5.07
CA ILE A 133 0.67 -4.23 6.33
C ILE A 133 0.74 -3.20 7.47
N ALA A 134 1.85 -2.46 7.56
CA ALA A 134 2.02 -1.41 8.57
C ALA A 134 0.96 -0.30 8.44
N SER A 135 0.66 0.15 7.23
CA SER A 135 -0.36 1.19 7.00
C SER A 135 -1.77 0.74 7.40
N ILE A 136 -2.12 -0.52 7.15
CA ILE A 136 -3.40 -1.11 7.59
C ILE A 136 -3.45 -1.17 9.13
N ALA A 137 -2.38 -1.63 9.76
CA ALA A 137 -2.30 -1.70 11.22
C ALA A 137 -2.43 -0.31 11.86
N LEU A 138 -1.72 0.69 11.34
CA LEU A 138 -1.81 2.08 11.79
C LEU A 138 -3.23 2.64 11.65
N MET A 139 -3.91 2.41 10.53
CA MET A 139 -5.31 2.82 10.35
C MET A 139 -6.21 2.24 11.45
N PHE A 140 -6.09 0.94 11.76
CA PHE A 140 -6.89 0.32 12.82
C PHE A 140 -6.54 0.84 14.22
N ILE A 141 -5.25 1.09 14.50
CA ILE A 141 -4.83 1.71 15.78
C ILE A 141 -5.42 3.11 15.90
N GLY A 142 -5.38 3.93 14.84
CA GLY A 142 -5.98 5.26 14.82
C GLY A 142 -7.47 5.24 15.11
N LEU A 143 -8.21 4.31 14.50
CA LEU A 143 -9.64 4.10 14.76
C LEU A 143 -9.91 3.66 16.21
N ALA A 144 -9.12 2.74 16.75
CA ALA A 144 -9.26 2.29 18.13
C ALA A 144 -9.05 3.43 19.12
N LEU A 145 -8.00 4.24 18.93
CA LEU A 145 -7.73 5.42 19.76
C LEU A 145 -8.85 6.46 19.68
N LEU A 146 -9.37 6.74 18.48
CA LEU A 146 -10.49 7.66 18.30
C LEU A 146 -11.74 7.14 19.02
N THR A 147 -11.98 5.83 18.98
CA THR A 147 -13.11 5.19 19.66
C THR A 147 -12.95 5.27 21.19
N ILE A 148 -11.76 4.99 21.71
CA ILE A 148 -11.45 5.12 23.15
C ILE A 148 -11.68 6.55 23.63
N PHE A 149 -11.20 7.54 22.87
CA PHE A 149 -11.45 8.94 23.18
C PHE A 149 -12.95 9.25 23.25
N ASN A 150 -13.72 8.84 22.25
CA ASN A 150 -15.18 9.07 22.23
C ASN A 150 -15.90 8.39 23.40
N TYR A 151 -15.47 7.19 23.80
CA TYR A 151 -16.08 6.50 24.94
C TYR A 151 -15.81 7.19 26.28
N HIS A 152 -14.63 7.80 26.44
CA HIS A 152 -14.29 8.57 27.64
C HIS A 152 -14.80 10.01 27.63
N LEU A 153 -15.32 10.49 26.49
CA LEU A 153 -15.96 11.80 26.37
C LEU A 153 -17.41 11.79 26.87
N VAL A 154 -18.07 10.63 26.82
CA VAL A 154 -19.43 10.37 27.36
C VAL A 154 -19.34 10.12 28.87
#